data_AF-A0A7X0KZL9-F1
#
_entry.id   AF-A0A7X0KZL9-F1
#
_cell.length_a   1.000
_cell.length_b   1.000
_cell.length_c   1.000
_cell.angle_alpha   90.00
_cell.angle_beta   90.00
_cell.angle_gamma   90.00
#
_symmetry.space_group_name_H-M   'P 1'
#
loop_
_entity.id
_entity.type
_entity.pdbx_description
1 polymer ?
#
loop_
_entity_poly.entity_id
_entity_poly.type
_entity_poly.pdbx_seq_one_letter_code
_entity_poly.pdbx_strand_id
1 'polypeptide(L)'
;MAEIVEDRYKGDLRRLAIEAGRDPEKAAKLLREFPGIGPTGVDIFCREAQAIWPWLRPYVDDQVKKGAERLGLTSDTEKLASQVPEKDLARLTAALVRVARDKKLAEHLKAA
;
A
#
# COMPACT_ATOMS: atom_id res chain seq x y z
N MET A 1 20.13 -2.51 -5.20
CA MET A 1 18.95 -2.58 -4.28
C MET A 1 19.38 -3.02 -2.89
N ALA A 2 19.89 -4.25 -2.73
CA ALA A 2 20.37 -4.78 -1.45
C ALA A 2 21.50 -3.94 -0.85
N GLU A 3 22.48 -3.52 -1.67
CA GLU A 3 23.59 -2.64 -1.26
C GLU A 3 23.12 -1.33 -0.62
N ILE A 4 22.06 -0.69 -1.13
CA ILE A 4 21.52 0.54 -0.53
C ILE A 4 20.91 0.26 0.85
N VAL A 5 20.22 -0.88 0.99
CA VAL A 5 19.67 -1.29 2.30
C VAL A 5 20.82 -1.56 3.28
N GLU A 6 21.88 -2.22 2.84
CA GLU A 6 23.06 -2.51 3.68
C GLU A 6 23.85 -1.25 4.01
N ASP A 7 24.14 -0.39 3.05
CA ASP A 7 25.03 0.76 3.23
C ASP A 7 24.37 1.90 3.98
N ARG A 8 23.17 2.33 3.55
CA ARG A 8 22.44 3.46 4.12
C ARG A 8 21.63 3.07 5.34
N TYR A 9 20.94 1.94 5.25
CA TYR A 9 20.01 1.50 6.28
C TYR A 9 20.57 0.38 7.16
N LYS A 10 21.83 -0.05 6.97
CA LYS A 10 22.50 -1.08 7.78
C LYS A 10 21.70 -2.37 7.89
N GLY A 11 21.06 -2.77 6.78
CA GLY A 11 20.23 -3.96 6.70
C GLY A 11 18.82 -3.81 7.31
N ASP A 12 18.47 -2.63 7.83
CA ASP A 12 17.22 -2.40 8.57
C ASP A 12 16.38 -1.25 7.99
N LEU A 13 15.38 -1.59 7.18
CA LEU A 13 14.47 -0.60 6.58
C LEU A 13 13.61 0.17 7.60
N ARG A 14 13.57 -0.21 8.88
CA ARG A 14 12.96 0.65 9.92
C ARG A 14 13.69 1.98 10.03
N ARG A 15 14.97 2.04 9.64
CA ARG A 15 15.73 3.30 9.55
C ARG A 15 15.21 4.24 8.47
N LEU A 16 14.65 3.72 7.37
CA LEU A 16 13.94 4.54 6.39
C LEU A 16 12.73 5.21 7.02
N ALA A 17 11.95 4.49 7.83
CA ALA A 17 10.81 5.07 8.54
C ALA A 17 11.24 6.18 9.54
N ILE A 18 12.40 6.03 10.18
CA ILE A 18 12.98 7.05 11.07
C ILE A 18 13.45 8.27 10.25
N GLU A 19 14.19 8.05 9.17
CA GLU A 19 14.68 9.12 8.28
C GLU A 19 13.54 9.89 7.62
N ALA A 20 12.47 9.18 7.24
CA ALA A 20 11.23 9.78 6.75
C ALA A 20 10.50 10.59 7.83
N GLY A 21 10.86 10.47 9.11
CA GLY A 21 10.09 11.05 10.22
C GLY A 21 8.66 10.50 10.29
N ARG A 22 8.44 9.27 9.81
CA ARG A 22 7.11 8.65 9.64
C ARG A 22 6.14 9.50 8.80
N ASP A 23 6.66 10.24 7.84
CA ASP A 23 5.89 11.00 6.86
C ASP A 23 5.78 10.19 5.54
N PRO A 24 4.56 9.88 5.06
CA PRO A 24 4.36 9.09 3.85
C PRO A 24 4.99 9.70 2.59
N GLU A 25 4.98 11.04 2.45
CA GLU A 25 5.55 11.69 1.28
C GLU A 25 7.07 11.63 1.27
N LYS A 26 7.71 11.82 2.44
CA LYS A 26 9.16 11.65 2.60
C LYS A 26 9.56 10.19 2.39
N ALA A 27 8.80 9.25 2.95
CA ALA A 27 9.03 7.82 2.70
C ALA A 27 8.94 7.49 1.20
N ALA A 28 7.94 8.03 0.50
CA ALA A 28 7.79 7.89 -0.95
C ALA A 28 8.96 8.49 -1.76
N LYS A 29 9.58 9.56 -1.27
CA LYS A 29 10.80 10.14 -1.88
C LYS A 29 12.00 9.23 -1.66
N LEU A 30 12.24 8.81 -0.41
CA LEU A 30 13.34 7.91 -0.04
C LEU A 30 13.25 6.55 -0.76
N LEU A 31 12.05 5.99 -0.87
CA LEU A 31 11.81 4.75 -1.60
C LEU A 31 12.16 4.89 -3.09
N ARG A 32 11.94 6.05 -3.70
CA ARG A 32 12.28 6.29 -5.12
C ARG A 32 13.77 6.46 -5.39
N GLU A 33 14.60 6.63 -4.35
CA GLU A 33 16.06 6.64 -4.51
C GLU A 33 16.64 5.24 -4.76
N PHE A 34 15.84 4.19 -4.52
CA PHE A 34 16.20 2.84 -4.86
C PHE A 34 16.04 2.57 -6.37
N PRO A 35 17.08 2.07 -7.07
CA PRO A 35 17.00 1.74 -8.49
C PRO A 35 15.85 0.76 -8.79
N GLY A 36 14.99 1.13 -9.73
CA GLY A 36 13.82 0.33 -10.13
C GLY A 36 12.54 0.59 -9.33
N ILE A 37 12.58 1.42 -8.27
CA ILE A 37 11.37 1.84 -7.54
C ILE A 37 10.81 3.13 -8.15
N GLY A 38 9.82 2.99 -9.03
CA GLY A 38 8.99 4.11 -9.51
C GLY A 38 7.75 4.36 -8.63
N PRO A 39 6.84 5.26 -9.04
CA PRO A 39 5.58 5.53 -8.31
C PRO A 39 4.80 4.27 -7.98
N THR A 40 4.66 3.34 -8.93
CA THR A 40 4.00 2.05 -8.71
C THR A 40 4.69 1.20 -7.62
N GLY A 41 6.02 1.25 -7.56
CA GLY A 41 6.79 0.52 -6.55
C GLY A 41 6.58 1.09 -5.15
N VAL A 42 6.47 2.42 -5.04
CA VAL A 42 6.08 3.10 -3.80
C VAL A 42 4.69 2.67 -3.36
N ASP A 43 3.71 2.69 -4.26
CA ASP A 43 2.33 2.30 -3.93
C ASP A 43 2.27 0.86 -3.42
N ILE A 44 2.99 -0.06 -4.08
CA ILE A 44 3.10 -1.44 -3.61
C ILE A 44 3.73 -1.48 -2.22
N PHE A 45 4.87 -0.82 -2.02
CA PHE A 45 5.56 -0.85 -0.74
C PHE A 45 4.67 -0.29 0.39
N CYS A 46 4.14 0.92 0.22
CA CYS A 46 3.34 1.60 1.24
C CYS A 46 2.08 0.81 1.58
N ARG A 47 1.37 0.27 0.57
CA ARG A 47 0.16 -0.52 0.78
C ARG A 47 0.42 -1.76 1.63
N GLU A 48 1.46 -2.54 1.32
CA GLU A 48 1.78 -3.76 2.08
C GLU A 48 2.39 -3.43 3.46
N ALA A 49 3.24 -2.40 3.52
CA ALA A 49 3.91 -1.98 4.74
C ALA A 49 2.93 -1.49 5.81
N GLN A 50 1.70 -1.07 5.47
CA GLN A 50 0.64 -0.78 6.45
C GLN A 50 0.45 -1.90 7.48
N ALA A 51 0.76 -3.16 7.17
CA ALA A 51 0.65 -4.27 8.12
C ALA A 51 1.59 -4.09 9.33
N ILE A 52 2.78 -3.53 9.11
CA ILE A 52 3.84 -3.39 10.12
C ILE A 52 4.15 -1.93 10.49
N TRP A 53 3.77 -0.98 9.63
CA TRP A 53 3.98 0.46 9.78
C TRP A 53 2.61 1.17 9.84
N PRO A 54 1.95 1.20 11.02
CA PRO A 54 0.60 1.77 11.16
C PRO A 54 0.50 3.24 10.76
N TRP A 55 1.60 4.00 10.81
CA TRP A 55 1.66 5.41 10.41
C TRP A 55 1.47 5.63 8.91
N LEU A 56 1.50 4.56 8.09
CA LEU A 56 1.11 4.62 6.68
C LEU A 56 -0.41 4.53 6.50
N ARG A 57 -1.18 4.22 7.54
CA ARG A 57 -2.63 4.05 7.40
C ARG A 57 -3.35 5.41 7.49
N PRO A 58 -4.39 5.62 6.66
CA PRO A 58 -4.80 4.79 5.53
C PRO A 58 -3.96 5.10 4.26
N TYR A 59 -3.43 4.06 3.62
CA TYR A 59 -2.82 4.14 2.28
C TYR A 59 -3.71 3.42 1.26
N VAL A 60 -4.37 4.18 0.40
CA VAL A 60 -5.29 3.70 -0.64
C VAL A 60 -4.87 4.28 -1.98
N ASP A 61 -4.12 3.48 -2.76
CA ASP A 61 -3.67 3.84 -4.10
C ASP A 61 -4.77 3.61 -5.16
N ASP A 62 -4.51 4.03 -6.40
CA ASP A 62 -5.48 3.96 -7.50
C ASP A 62 -5.86 2.52 -7.87
N GLN A 63 -4.98 1.52 -7.67
CA GLN A 63 -5.34 0.12 -7.89
C GLN A 63 -6.32 -0.36 -6.82
N VAL A 64 -6.15 0.07 -5.57
CA VAL A 64 -7.11 -0.22 -4.50
C VAL A 64 -8.48 0.38 -4.84
N LYS A 65 -8.53 1.66 -5.22
CA LYS A 65 -9.77 2.36 -5.61
C LYS A 65 -10.48 1.66 -6.77
N LYS A 66 -9.73 1.28 -7.81
CA LYS A 66 -10.24 0.52 -8.95
C LYS A 66 -10.84 -0.83 -8.53
N GLY A 67 -10.25 -1.50 -7.54
CA GLY A 67 -10.76 -2.73 -6.97
C GLY A 67 -12.07 -2.51 -6.21
N ALA A 68 -12.13 -1.46 -5.40
CA ALA A 68 -13.32 -1.07 -4.66
C ALA A 68 -14.49 -0.74 -5.60
N GLU A 69 -14.25 0.10 -6.60
CA GLU A 69 -15.23 0.47 -7.63
C GLU A 69 -15.77 -0.74 -8.38
N ARG A 70 -14.89 -1.71 -8.69
CA ARG A 70 -15.32 -2.96 -9.31
C ARG A 70 -16.29 -3.75 -8.48
N LEU A 71 -16.27 -3.64 -7.15
CA LEU A 71 -17.22 -4.30 -6.24
C LEU A 71 -18.39 -3.40 -5.83
N GLY A 72 -18.50 -2.19 -6.38
CA GLY A 72 -19.51 -1.22 -5.96
C GLY A 72 -19.27 -0.62 -4.57
N LEU A 73 -18.05 -0.74 -4.04
CA LEU A 73 -17.64 -0.11 -2.80
C LEU A 73 -17.23 1.35 -3.06
N THR A 74 -17.16 2.14 -1.98
CA THR A 74 -16.65 3.52 -2.03
C THR A 74 -15.16 3.56 -2.41
N SER A 75 -14.77 4.50 -3.26
CA SER A 75 -13.36 4.81 -3.57
C SER A 75 -12.76 5.95 -2.73
N ASP A 76 -13.53 6.47 -1.78
CA ASP A 76 -13.04 7.42 -0.77
C ASP A 76 -12.16 6.69 0.24
N THR A 77 -10.95 7.21 0.47
CA THR A 77 -9.92 6.57 1.31
C THR A 77 -10.39 6.30 2.73
N GLU A 78 -10.96 7.30 3.40
CA GLU A 78 -11.37 7.20 4.80
C GLU A 78 -12.60 6.30 4.97
N LYS A 79 -13.58 6.46 4.07
CA LYS A 79 -14.77 5.60 4.09
C LYS A 79 -14.44 4.14 3.78
N LEU A 80 -13.49 3.89 2.88
CA LEU A 80 -13.04 2.53 2.58
C LEU A 80 -12.25 1.94 3.76
N ALA A 81 -11.37 2.73 4.37
CA ALA A 81 -10.58 2.28 5.52
C ALA A 81 -11.45 1.92 6.74
N SER A 82 -12.53 2.67 6.97
CA SER A 82 -13.47 2.41 8.08
C SER A 82 -14.32 1.13 7.92
N GLN A 83 -14.28 0.45 6.77
CA GLN A 83 -15.00 -0.82 6.55
C GLN A 83 -14.38 -2.01 7.29
N VAL A 84 -13.14 -1.87 7.78
CA VAL A 84 -12.41 -2.94 8.46
C VAL A 84 -11.67 -2.39 9.67
N PRO A 85 -11.33 -3.23 10.68
CA PRO A 85 -10.39 -2.84 11.72
C PRO A 85 -9.07 -2.36 11.11
N GLU A 86 -8.42 -1.34 11.68
CA GLU A 86 -7.19 -0.75 11.12
C GLU A 86 -6.09 -1.79 10.82
N LYS A 87 -5.97 -2.81 11.67
CA LYS A 87 -5.00 -3.92 11.50
C LYS A 87 -5.23 -4.75 10.23
N ASP A 88 -6.45 -4.75 9.71
CA ASP A 88 -6.88 -5.51 8.56
C ASP A 88 -6.84 -4.67 7.26
N LEU A 89 -6.53 -3.37 7.34
CA LEU A 89 -6.52 -2.48 6.18
C LEU A 89 -5.51 -2.93 5.11
N ALA A 90 -4.33 -3.40 5.51
CA ALA A 90 -3.35 -3.96 4.57
C ALA A 90 -3.92 -5.17 3.81
N ARG A 91 -4.69 -6.03 4.50
CA ARG A 91 -5.35 -7.19 3.88
C ARG A 91 -6.45 -6.77 2.92
N LEU A 92 -7.28 -5.81 3.32
CA LEU A 92 -8.36 -5.27 2.46
C LEU A 92 -7.77 -4.65 1.19
N THR A 93 -6.82 -3.73 1.32
CA THR A 93 -6.21 -3.04 0.17
C THR A 93 -5.51 -4.02 -0.77
N ALA A 94 -4.76 -5.00 -0.24
CA ALA A 94 -4.13 -6.04 -1.05
C ALA A 94 -5.16 -6.95 -1.77
N ALA A 95 -6.31 -7.23 -1.16
CA ALA A 95 -7.40 -7.97 -1.80
C ALA A 95 -8.04 -7.16 -2.95
N LEU A 96 -8.31 -5.87 -2.71
CA LEU A 96 -8.88 -4.99 -3.74
C LEU A 96 -7.96 -4.83 -4.96
N VAL A 97 -6.63 -4.79 -4.77
CA VAL A 97 -5.69 -4.81 -5.91
C VAL A 97 -5.81 -6.09 -6.75
N ARG A 98 -6.04 -7.25 -6.12
CA ARG A 98 -6.28 -8.51 -6.86
C ARG A 98 -7.57 -8.42 -7.68
N VAL A 99 -8.64 -7.89 -7.08
CA VAL A 99 -9.91 -7.63 -7.77
C VAL A 99 -9.78 -6.61 -8.91
N ALA A 100 -8.95 -5.58 -8.74
CA ALA A 100 -8.67 -4.59 -9.77
C ALA A 100 -7.97 -5.18 -11.00
N ARG A 101 -7.22 -6.29 -10.81
CA ARG A 101 -6.50 -7.00 -11.87
C ARG A 101 -7.29 -8.16 -12.47
N ASP A 102 -8.17 -8.80 -11.69
CA ASP A 102 -8.97 -9.94 -12.13
C ASP A 102 -10.46 -9.59 -12.21
N LYS A 103 -10.97 -9.46 -13.45
CA LYS A 103 -12.40 -9.19 -13.69
C LYS A 103 -13.29 -10.37 -13.30
N LYS A 104 -12.83 -11.62 -13.49
CA LYS A 104 -13.64 -12.80 -13.17
C LYS A 104 -13.81 -12.94 -11.67
N LEU A 105 -12.75 -12.68 -10.91
CA LEU A 105 -12.81 -12.61 -9.45
C LEU A 105 -13.82 -11.54 -8.98
N ALA A 106 -13.80 -10.35 -9.59
CA ALA A 106 -14.73 -9.28 -9.24
C ALA A 106 -16.20 -9.71 -9.44
N GLU A 107 -16.52 -10.33 -10.58
CA GLU A 107 -17.88 -10.79 -10.86
C GLU A 107 -18.31 -11.94 -9.94
N HIS A 108 -17.41 -12.87 -9.60
CA HIS A 108 -17.71 -13.93 -8.65
C HIS A 108 -18.04 -13.39 -7.26
N LEU A 109 -17.28 -12.40 -6.78
CA LEU A 109 -17.50 -11.79 -5.46
C LEU A 109 -18.78 -10.95 -5.37
N LYS A 110 -19.29 -10.40 -6.48
CA LYS A 110 -20.59 -9.71 -6.51
C LYS A 110 -21.79 -10.65 -6.44
N ALA A 111 -21.61 -11.89 -6.87
CA ALA A 111 -22.67 -12.90 -6.93
C ALA A 111 -22.80 -13.73 -5.64
N ALA A 112 -21.86 -13.56 -4.71
CA ALA A 112 -21.82 -14.21 -3.39
C ALA A 112 -22.53 -13.34 -2.34
#